data_AF-A0A5P2APC9-F1
#
_entry.id   AF-A0A5P2APC9-F1
#
_cell.length_a   1.000
_cell.length_b   1.000
_cell.length_c   1.000
_cell.angle_alpha   90.00
_cell.angle_beta   90.00
_cell.angle_gamma   90.00
#
_symmetry.space_group_name_H-M   'P 1'
#
loop_
_entity.id
_entity.type
_entity.pdbx_description
1 polymer ?
#
loop_
_entity_poly.entity_id
_entity_poly.type
_entity_poly.pdbx_seq_one_letter_code
_entity_poly.pdbx_strand_id
1 'polypeptide(L)'
;MTDPSPPPRTPVLAPTPDPITPDRDVTHRHFQAGEQVVVLKGVADGDLWGDAMHIVAPSWHTPTDEDGWRLRDATGGQQSYITAHPRYMVHLSRRCPDCLIYLRALEDHLLPRHPSAALIDCGWYTTTELNQLVHIDDARDGQ
;
A
#
# COMPACT_ATOMS: atom_id res chain seq x y z
N MET A 1 -24.72 -23.88 5.73
CA MET A 1 -25.00 -23.10 4.51
C MET A 1 -23.82 -22.17 4.35
N THR A 2 -22.95 -22.44 3.38
CA THR A 2 -21.83 -21.56 3.03
C THR A 2 -22.38 -20.63 1.95
N ASP A 3 -22.56 -19.36 2.28
CA ASP A 3 -22.95 -18.33 1.32
C ASP A 3 -21.81 -18.20 0.29
N PRO A 4 -22.06 -18.28 -1.03
CA PRO A 4 -21.00 -18.07 -2.01
C PRO A 4 -20.45 -16.64 -1.88
N SER A 5 -19.13 -16.51 -1.70
CA SER A 5 -18.46 -15.22 -1.71
C SER A 5 -18.83 -14.47 -2.99
N PRO A 6 -19.23 -13.18 -2.92
CA PRO A 6 -19.48 -12.39 -4.11
C PRO A 6 -18.21 -12.36 -4.99
N PRO A 7 -18.37 -12.26 -6.32
CA PRO A 7 -17.23 -12.16 -7.22
C PRO A 7 -16.37 -10.95 -6.85
N PRO A 8 -15.03 -11.04 -6.99
CA PRO A 8 -14.15 -9.91 -6.69
C PRO A 8 -14.58 -8.73 -7.56
N ARG A 9 -14.91 -7.60 -6.91
CA ARG A 9 -15.18 -6.36 -7.62
C ARG A 9 -13.86 -5.91 -8.23
N THR A 10 -13.84 -5.63 -9.54
CA THR A 10 -12.68 -4.96 -10.14
C THR A 10 -12.61 -3.53 -9.58
N PRO A 11 -11.46 -3.07 -9.06
CA PRO A 11 -11.32 -1.70 -8.61
C PRO A 11 -11.60 -0.72 -9.76
N VAL A 12 -12.34 0.34 -9.46
CA VAL A 12 -12.52 1.48 -10.38
C VAL A 12 -11.35 2.44 -10.14
N LEU A 13 -10.56 2.69 -11.18
CA LEU A 13 -9.49 3.69 -11.11
C LEU A 13 -10.12 5.09 -11.05
N ALA A 14 -9.89 5.80 -9.94
CA ALA A 14 -10.29 7.18 -9.76
C ALA A 14 -9.08 7.97 -9.20
N PRO A 15 -8.21 8.50 -10.09
CA PRO A 15 -6.99 9.19 -9.69
C PRO A 15 -7.29 10.27 -8.66
N THR A 16 -6.76 10.09 -7.46
CA THR A 16 -6.96 11.01 -6.33
C THR A 16 -5.58 11.38 -5.81
N PRO A 17 -5.23 12.67 -5.64
CA PRO A 17 -3.92 13.03 -5.11
C PRO A 17 -3.69 12.45 -3.71
N ASP A 18 -2.48 11.95 -3.47
CA ASP A 18 -1.98 11.53 -2.15
C ASP A 18 -1.11 12.65 -1.55
N PRO A 19 -1.62 13.43 -0.59
CA PRO A 19 -0.84 14.50 0.03
C PRO A 19 -0.03 14.02 1.24
N ILE A 20 -0.02 12.71 1.55
CA ILE A 20 0.50 12.20 2.82
C ILE A 20 1.64 11.20 2.59
N THR A 21 1.46 10.20 1.75
CA THR A 21 2.47 9.14 1.57
C THR A 21 3.82 9.65 1.07
N PRO A 22 3.90 10.57 0.08
CA PRO A 22 5.19 11.06 -0.42
C PRO A 22 6.07 11.65 0.68
N ASP A 23 5.45 12.42 1.59
CA ASP A 23 6.13 13.15 2.67
C ASP A 23 6.27 12.34 3.96
N ARG A 24 5.83 11.08 3.97
CA ARG A 24 5.84 10.25 5.16
C ARG A 24 7.26 9.76 5.46
N ASP A 25 7.85 10.29 6.53
CA ASP A 25 9.15 9.83 7.04
C ASP A 25 9.00 8.54 7.87
N VAL A 26 9.50 7.43 7.34
CA VAL A 26 9.50 6.12 8.00
C VAL A 26 10.82 5.43 7.75
N THR A 27 11.57 5.21 8.82
CA THR A 27 12.82 4.45 8.73
C THR A 27 12.59 2.98 8.42
N HIS A 28 13.55 2.33 7.75
CA HIS A 28 13.52 0.89 7.49
C HIS A 28 13.31 0.04 8.76
N ARG A 29 13.87 0.48 9.91
CA ARG A 29 13.74 -0.19 11.23
C ARG A 29 12.34 -0.16 11.83
N HIS A 30 11.42 0.61 11.26
CA HIS A 30 10.02 0.64 11.71
C HIS A 30 9.35 -0.73 11.56
N PHE A 31 9.82 -1.52 10.58
CA PHE A 31 9.34 -2.85 10.26
C PHE A 31 10.41 -3.92 10.51
N GLN A 32 9.97 -5.18 10.50
CA GLN A 32 10.84 -6.36 10.56
C GLN A 32 10.29 -7.50 9.72
N ALA A 33 11.18 -8.41 9.29
CA ALA A 33 10.79 -9.64 8.61
C ALA A 33 9.80 -10.47 9.45
N GLY A 34 8.82 -11.08 8.79
CA GLY A 34 7.74 -11.85 9.41
C GLY A 34 6.49 -11.04 9.75
N GLU A 35 6.55 -9.70 9.73
CA GLU A 35 5.37 -8.85 9.95
C GLU A 35 4.41 -8.85 8.75
N GLN A 36 3.15 -8.55 9.02
CA GLN A 36 2.14 -8.27 8.01
C GLN A 36 1.91 -6.77 7.91
N VAL A 37 1.84 -6.30 6.66
CA VAL A 37 1.56 -4.91 6.33
C VAL A 37 0.48 -4.80 5.28
N VAL A 38 -0.14 -3.64 5.19
CA VAL A 38 -0.97 -3.25 4.05
C VAL A 38 -0.26 -2.14 3.27
N VAL A 39 -0.33 -2.22 1.94
CA VAL A 39 -0.04 -1.11 1.03
C VAL A 39 -1.39 -0.53 0.61
N LEU A 40 -1.74 0.64 1.16
CA LEU A 40 -3.04 1.27 0.93
C LEU A 40 -3.17 1.74 -0.51
N LYS A 41 -4.34 1.60 -1.13
CA LYS A 41 -4.59 1.97 -2.53
C LYS A 41 -5.77 2.91 -2.73
N GLY A 42 -6.71 2.95 -1.79
CA GLY A 42 -7.87 3.82 -1.89
C GLY A 42 -8.97 3.44 -0.90
N VAL A 43 -10.22 3.50 -1.35
CA VAL A 43 -11.43 3.32 -0.50
C VAL A 43 -12.28 2.14 -0.99
N ALA A 44 -12.83 1.36 -0.06
CA ALA A 44 -13.78 0.29 -0.31
C ALA A 44 -14.84 0.26 0.79
N ASP A 45 -16.12 0.24 0.42
CA ASP A 45 -17.25 0.15 1.36
C ASP A 45 -17.21 1.17 2.52
N GLY A 46 -16.58 2.34 2.30
CA GLY A 46 -16.47 3.41 3.30
C GLY A 46 -15.22 3.35 4.19
N ASP A 47 -14.33 2.37 3.98
CA ASP A 47 -13.07 2.20 4.70
C ASP A 47 -11.87 2.30 3.74
N LEU A 48 -10.67 2.50 4.28
CA LEU A 48 -9.43 2.36 3.49
C LEU A 48 -9.22 0.89 3.10
N TRP A 49 -8.72 0.65 1.89
CA TRP A 49 -8.29 -0.68 1.45
C TRP A 49 -6.91 -0.65 0.80
N GLY A 50 -6.33 -1.83 0.66
CA GLY A 50 -5.02 -2.03 0.06
C GLY A 50 -4.63 -3.50 0.00
N ASP A 51 -3.43 -3.76 -0.49
CA ASP A 51 -2.90 -5.12 -0.59
C ASP A 51 -2.27 -5.55 0.73
N ALA A 52 -2.72 -6.68 1.28
CA ALA A 52 -2.11 -7.31 2.44
C ALA A 52 -0.87 -8.12 2.02
N MET A 53 0.25 -7.85 2.68
CA MET A 53 1.56 -8.39 2.32
C MET A 53 2.32 -8.86 3.57
N HIS A 54 3.19 -9.86 3.38
CA HIS A 54 4.17 -10.29 4.38
C HIS A 54 5.54 -9.71 4.08
N ILE A 55 6.22 -9.21 5.12
CA ILE A 55 7.62 -8.81 5.02
C ILE A 55 8.50 -10.05 5.07
N VAL A 56 9.37 -10.22 4.08
CA VAL A 56 10.20 -11.43 3.93
C VAL A 56 11.65 -11.17 4.28
N ALA A 57 12.24 -10.11 3.74
CA ALA A 57 13.65 -9.78 3.94
C ALA A 57 13.92 -8.30 3.64
N PRO A 58 14.98 -7.71 4.23
CA PRO A 58 15.50 -6.42 3.78
C PRO A 58 15.85 -6.45 2.28
N SER A 59 15.75 -5.31 1.62
CA SER A 59 16.03 -5.14 0.19
C SER A 59 16.51 -3.72 -0.10
N TRP A 60 16.83 -3.43 -1.36
CA TRP A 60 17.13 -2.09 -1.84
C TRP A 60 15.97 -1.59 -2.71
N HIS A 61 15.49 -0.38 -2.45
CA HIS A 61 14.44 0.25 -3.22
C HIS A 61 15.04 1.31 -4.16
N THR A 62 15.41 0.86 -5.36
CA THR A 62 16.11 1.68 -6.37
C THR A 62 15.40 2.99 -6.72
N PRO A 63 14.06 3.08 -6.85
CA PRO A 63 13.41 4.32 -7.25
C PRO A 63 13.56 5.45 -6.22
N THR A 64 13.81 5.12 -4.96
CA THR A 64 14.03 6.12 -3.90
C THR A 64 15.48 6.15 -3.42
N ASP A 65 16.34 5.28 -3.97
CA ASP A 65 17.73 5.06 -3.54
C ASP A 65 17.85 4.83 -2.01
N GLU A 66 16.89 4.12 -1.43
CA GLU A 66 16.78 3.90 0.01
C GLU A 66 16.55 2.42 0.36
N ASP A 67 16.72 2.09 1.64
CA ASP A 67 16.45 0.76 2.18
C ASP A 67 14.96 0.39 1.99
N GLY A 68 14.72 -0.78 1.39
CA GLY A 68 13.38 -1.30 1.10
C GLY A 68 13.09 -2.63 1.77
N TRP A 69 11.87 -3.12 1.62
CA TRP A 69 11.46 -4.45 2.07
C TRP A 69 11.01 -5.31 0.91
N ARG A 70 11.50 -6.55 0.87
CA ARG A 70 10.93 -7.61 0.03
C ARG A 70 9.63 -8.07 0.65
N LEU A 71 8.54 -7.88 -0.07
CA LEU A 71 7.20 -8.24 0.34
C LEU A 71 6.70 -9.45 -0.43
N ARG A 72 5.84 -10.25 0.20
CA ARG A 72 5.14 -11.37 -0.43
C ARG A 72 3.63 -11.19 -0.30
N ASP A 73 2.91 -11.34 -1.40
CA ASP A 73 1.44 -11.36 -1.40
C ASP A 73 0.92 -12.45 -0.44
N ALA A 74 0.01 -12.09 0.45
CA ALA A 74 -0.57 -13.01 1.43
C ALA A 74 -1.43 -14.12 0.80
N THR A 75 -1.95 -13.91 -0.41
CA THR A 75 -2.85 -14.83 -1.13
C THR A 75 -2.14 -15.68 -2.19
N GLY A 76 -0.88 -15.36 -2.54
CA GLY A 76 -0.04 -16.17 -3.42
C GLY A 76 -0.32 -16.03 -4.92
N GLY A 77 -0.29 -14.81 -5.48
CA GLY A 77 -0.50 -14.53 -6.91
C GLY A 77 0.72 -14.67 -7.85
N GLN A 78 0.51 -14.35 -9.13
CA GLN A 78 1.46 -14.46 -10.27
C GLN A 78 2.78 -13.71 -10.07
N GLN A 79 2.76 -12.57 -9.37
CA GLN A 79 3.95 -11.87 -8.88
C GLN A 79 3.96 -11.98 -7.37
N SER A 80 4.41 -13.14 -6.87
CA SER A 80 4.30 -13.41 -5.44
C SER A 80 5.19 -12.48 -4.60
N TYR A 81 6.16 -11.77 -5.20
CA TYR A 81 7.04 -10.87 -4.48
C TYR A 81 7.28 -9.55 -5.19
N ILE A 82 7.27 -8.47 -4.41
CA ILE A 82 7.66 -7.11 -4.80
C ILE A 82 8.67 -6.55 -3.81
N THR A 83 9.36 -5.47 -4.17
CA THR A 83 10.09 -4.65 -3.20
C THR A 83 9.39 -3.30 -3.04
N ALA A 84 9.23 -2.81 -1.82
CA ALA A 84 8.58 -1.54 -1.53
C ALA A 84 9.38 -0.71 -0.53
N HIS A 85 9.29 0.62 -0.62
CA HIS A 85 9.82 1.53 0.38
C HIS A 85 8.97 1.47 1.68
N PRO A 86 9.56 1.57 2.89
CA PRO A 86 8.84 1.56 4.16
C PRO A 86 7.67 2.55 4.25
N ARG A 87 7.77 3.71 3.60
CA ARG A 87 6.71 4.74 3.65
C ARG A 87 5.39 4.29 3.02
N TYR A 88 5.40 3.30 2.13
CA TYR A 88 4.18 2.78 1.50
C TYR A 88 3.44 1.75 2.37
N MET A 89 4.06 1.32 3.48
CA MET A 89 3.62 0.17 4.26
C MET A 89 2.96 0.60 5.58
N VAL A 90 1.95 -0.14 6.02
CA VAL A 90 1.26 0.09 7.30
C VAL A 90 1.11 -1.22 8.04
N HIS A 91 1.39 -1.26 9.35
CA HIS A 91 1.20 -2.46 10.16
C HIS A 91 -0.26 -2.94 10.16
N LEU A 92 -0.48 -4.21 9.82
CA LEU A 92 -1.80 -4.87 9.92
C LEU A 92 -2.02 -5.56 11.27
N SER A 93 -0.98 -6.22 11.80
CA SER A 93 -1.13 -7.13 12.95
C SER A 93 -0.79 -6.52 14.32
N ARG A 94 -0.41 -5.24 14.38
CA ARG A 94 -0.08 -4.55 15.63
C ARG A 94 -0.60 -3.13 15.66
N ARG A 95 -0.94 -2.66 16.87
CA ARG A 95 -1.37 -1.27 17.10
C ARG A 95 -0.15 -0.35 17.14
N CYS A 96 0.28 0.15 15.98
CA CYS A 96 1.42 1.04 15.84
C CYS A 96 0.96 2.52 15.80
N PRO A 97 1.40 3.40 16.73
CA PRO A 97 0.98 4.80 16.77
C PRO A 97 1.21 5.56 15.46
N ASP A 98 2.39 5.46 14.86
CA ASP A 98 2.73 6.18 13.63
C ASP A 98 1.87 5.73 12.45
N CYS A 99 1.61 4.42 12.36
CA CYS A 99 0.69 3.85 11.37
C CYS A 99 -0.75 4.31 11.59
N LEU A 100 -1.22 4.42 12.84
CA LEU A 100 -2.58 4.89 13.15
C LEU A 100 -2.76 6.38 12.82
N ILE A 101 -1.76 7.21 13.10
CA ILE A 101 -1.80 8.64 12.75
C ILE A 101 -1.87 8.79 11.22
N TYR A 102 -1.05 8.03 10.50
CA TYR A 102 -1.07 8.01 9.04
C TYR A 102 -2.41 7.54 8.47
N LEU A 103 -2.96 6.42 8.97
CA LEU A 103 -4.27 5.92 8.58
C LEU A 103 -5.36 6.96 8.81
N ARG A 104 -5.35 7.61 9.98
CA ARG A 104 -6.34 8.64 10.30
C ARG A 104 -6.25 9.83 9.34
N ALA A 105 -5.05 10.30 9.04
CA ALA A 105 -4.84 11.40 8.11
C ALA A 105 -5.34 11.05 6.70
N LEU A 106 -5.09 9.81 6.24
CA LEU A 106 -5.59 9.32 4.96
C LEU A 106 -7.12 9.17 4.95
N GLU A 107 -7.73 8.67 6.03
CA GLU A 107 -9.18 8.58 6.16
C GLU A 107 -9.84 9.97 6.05
N ASP A 108 -9.32 10.94 6.80
CA ASP A 108 -9.83 12.33 6.82
C ASP A 108 -9.71 12.98 5.43
N HIS A 109 -8.73 12.59 4.62
CA HIS A 109 -8.57 13.06 3.25
C HIS A 109 -9.43 12.30 2.24
N LEU A 110 -9.45 10.96 2.28
CA LEU A 110 -10.05 10.16 1.22
C LEU A 110 -11.54 9.92 1.38
N LEU A 111 -12.01 9.58 2.58
CA LEU A 111 -13.40 9.16 2.77
C LEU A 111 -14.42 10.24 2.38
N PRO A 112 -14.21 11.54 2.67
CA PRO A 112 -15.12 12.59 2.23
C PRO A 112 -15.22 12.75 0.71
N ARG A 113 -14.19 12.31 -0.04
CA ARG A 113 -14.13 12.42 -1.51
C ARG A 113 -14.77 11.22 -2.22
N HIS A 114 -14.90 10.10 -1.50
CA HIS A 114 -15.38 8.83 -2.00
C HIS A 114 -16.51 8.28 -1.12
N PRO A 115 -17.68 8.93 -1.06
CA PRO A 115 -18.78 8.53 -0.16
C PRO A 115 -19.49 7.23 -0.61
N SER A 116 -19.08 6.63 -1.71
CA SER A 116 -19.73 5.46 -2.29
C SER A 116 -19.13 4.15 -1.78
N ALA A 117 -19.92 3.08 -1.78
CA ALA A 117 -19.45 1.71 -1.49
C ALA A 117 -18.65 1.06 -2.65
N ALA A 118 -18.20 1.84 -3.63
CA ALA A 118 -17.38 1.32 -4.71
C ALA A 118 -15.98 0.96 -4.20
N LEU A 119 -15.37 -0.07 -4.80
CA LEU A 119 -13.95 -0.37 -4.65
C LEU A 119 -13.18 0.59 -5.56
N ILE A 120 -12.45 1.54 -4.98
CA ILE A 120 -11.81 2.64 -5.69
C ILE A 120 -10.30 2.53 -5.52
N ASP A 121 -9.58 2.42 -6.63
CA ASP A 121 -8.12 2.57 -6.67
C ASP A 121 -7.78 4.03 -6.97
N CYS A 122 -7.01 4.67 -6.09
CA CYS A 122 -6.62 6.06 -6.23
C CYS A 122 -5.45 6.28 -7.20
N GLY A 123 -4.87 5.20 -7.75
CA GLY A 123 -3.86 5.27 -8.81
C GLY A 123 -2.48 5.72 -8.33
N TRP A 124 -2.15 5.46 -7.06
CA TRP A 124 -0.93 5.96 -6.42
C TRP A 124 0.32 5.18 -6.75
N TYR A 125 0.18 3.92 -7.15
CA TYR A 125 1.31 3.04 -7.33
C TYR A 125 1.36 2.45 -8.73
N THR A 126 2.59 2.25 -9.19
CA THR A 126 2.92 1.37 -10.30
C THR A 126 4.05 0.43 -9.88
N THR A 127 4.36 -0.55 -10.71
CA THR A 127 5.47 -1.47 -10.49
C THR A 127 6.49 -1.34 -11.61
N THR A 128 7.76 -1.25 -11.26
CA THR A 128 8.86 -1.26 -12.23
C THR A 128 9.08 -2.66 -12.82
N GLU A 129 9.91 -2.76 -13.85
CA GLU A 129 10.32 -4.04 -14.45
C GLU A 129 11.08 -4.95 -13.46
N LEU A 130 11.67 -4.37 -12.41
CA LEU A 130 12.35 -5.11 -11.33
C LEU A 130 11.39 -5.55 -10.22
N ASN A 131 10.07 -5.40 -10.43
CA ASN A 131 9.02 -5.63 -9.42
C ASN A 131 9.22 -4.76 -8.17
N GLN A 132 9.62 -3.50 -8.35
CA GLN A 132 9.63 -2.51 -7.26
C GLN A 132 8.35 -1.67 -7.34
N LEU A 133 7.60 -1.63 -6.24
CA LEU A 133 6.41 -0.81 -6.10
C LEU A 133 6.83 0.64 -5.88
N VAL A 134 6.43 1.53 -6.78
CA VAL A 134 6.81 2.94 -6.75
C VAL A 134 5.57 3.80 -6.67
N HIS A 135 5.60 4.80 -5.78
CA HIS A 135 4.55 5.82 -5.75
C HIS A 135 4.73 6.76 -6.94
N ILE A 136 3.63 7.26 -7.52
CA ILE A 136 3.66 8.08 -8.74
C ILE A 136 4.53 9.34 -8.62
N ASP A 137 4.67 9.90 -7.41
CA ASP A 137 5.52 11.07 -7.17
C ASP A 137 7.01 10.73 -7.16
N ASP A 138 7.36 9.48 -6.89
CA ASP A 138 8.75 8.99 -6.92
C ASP A 138 9.14 8.41 -8.28
N ALA A 139 8.16 8.13 -9.13
CA ALA A 139 8.40 7.61 -10.47
C ALA A 139 9.06 8.64 -11.41
N ARG A 140 9.14 9.91 -11.01
CA ARG A 140 9.58 11.03 -11.87
C ARG A 140 11.10 11.19 -12.02
N ASP A 141 11.92 10.51 -11.22
CA ASP A 141 13.38 10.69 -11.25
C ASP A 141 14.14 9.60 -12.04
N GLY A 142 13.44 8.75 -12.81
CA GLY A 142 14.02 7.56 -13.43
C GLY A 142 13.77 7.34 -14.92
N GLN A 143 13.38 8.36 -15.70
CA GLN A 143 13.13 8.22 -17.14
C GLN A 143 14.14 8.98 -18.01
#